data_AF-A0A3E1BYQ4-F1
#
_entry.id   AF-A0A3E1BYQ4-F1
#
_cell.length_a   1.000
_cell.length_b   1.000
_cell.length_c   1.000
_cell.angle_alpha   90.00
_cell.angle_beta   90.00
_cell.angle_gamma   90.00
#
_symmetry.space_group_name_H-M   'P 1'
#
loop_
_entity.id
_entity.type
_entity.pdbx_description
1 polymer ?
#
loop_
_entity_poly.entity_id
_entity_poly.type
_entity_poly.pdbx_seq_one_letter_code
_entity_poly.pdbx_strand_id
1 'polypeptide(L)'
;MKNLFAKIAAAGLFMLAPVIAQAAEGYATANVNMRAGPSTRYPAVAVIPAGSSVEIRGCLSDLNWCDVEFYGGRGWVSGQYVQALYQQRRIYVGPQYYRPLGIPVIRFSVDNYWDRYYRNRDFYRERDRWSRGPDYYYRDRDNRDRDRDRDNRDRDWRDRDRNWRDGDRNRDGDRDRRDRDRDRDWRDRNGDRDGRDDNRRDDRRDGDRRPDRRDLDCRPGDPSCDQ
;
A
#
# COMPACT_ATOMS: atom_id res chain seq x y z
N MET A 1 -62.49 41.49 -60.52
CA MET A 1 -61.93 40.14 -60.77
C MET A 1 -60.42 40.25 -60.51
N LYS A 2 -59.91 39.87 -59.32
CA LYS A 2 -59.20 38.60 -59.07
C LYS A 2 -58.19 38.33 -60.21
N ASN A 3 -56.87 38.40 -60.02
CA ASN A 3 -56.11 37.38 -59.30
C ASN A 3 -54.77 37.89 -58.72
N LEU A 4 -54.63 37.58 -57.44
CA LEU A 4 -53.44 37.47 -56.62
C LEU A 4 -52.63 36.25 -57.10
N PHE A 5 -51.32 36.35 -57.39
CA PHE A 5 -50.37 35.24 -57.16
C PHE A 5 -48.97 35.78 -56.88
N ALA A 6 -48.54 35.52 -55.65
CA ALA A 6 -47.27 35.85 -55.04
C ALA A 6 -46.11 35.02 -55.60
N LYS A 7 -44.89 35.58 -55.56
CA LYS A 7 -43.66 34.81 -55.39
C LYS A 7 -42.77 35.53 -54.36
N ILE A 8 -42.95 35.15 -53.10
CA ILE A 8 -42.16 35.56 -51.95
C ILE A 8 -41.06 34.51 -51.70
N ALA A 9 -39.93 35.00 -51.22
CA ALA A 9 -38.90 34.35 -50.40
C ALA A 9 -37.81 33.53 -51.11
N ALA A 10 -36.70 34.21 -51.39
CA ALA A 10 -35.35 33.65 -51.19
C ALA A 10 -34.75 34.35 -49.96
N ALA A 11 -35.02 33.82 -48.76
CA ALA A 11 -34.37 34.27 -47.53
C ALA A 11 -34.30 33.10 -46.55
N GLY A 12 -33.10 32.74 -46.11
CA GLY A 12 -32.90 31.91 -44.92
C GLY A 12 -32.10 30.62 -45.11
N LEU A 13 -30.90 30.67 -45.71
CA LEU A 13 -29.88 29.67 -45.40
C LEU A 13 -29.20 30.10 -44.09
N PHE A 14 -29.80 29.77 -42.95
CA PHE A 14 -29.14 29.90 -41.65
C PHE A 14 -27.95 28.92 -41.64
N MET A 15 -26.74 29.45 -41.81
CA MET A 15 -25.51 28.68 -41.62
C MET A 15 -25.45 28.21 -40.17
N LEU A 16 -25.62 26.90 -39.97
CA LEU A 16 -25.26 26.23 -38.72
C LEU A 16 -23.73 26.20 -38.64
N ALA A 17 -23.12 27.31 -38.22
CA ALA A 17 -21.71 27.29 -37.86
C ALA A 17 -21.55 26.40 -36.62
N PRO A 18 -20.62 25.42 -36.63
CA PRO A 18 -20.35 24.63 -35.44
C PRO A 18 -19.85 25.56 -34.35
N VAL A 19 -20.52 25.54 -33.20
CA VAL A 19 -20.04 26.24 -32.00
C VAL A 19 -18.77 25.50 -31.56
N ILE A 20 -17.61 26.09 -31.82
CA ILE A 20 -16.34 25.57 -31.34
C ILE A 20 -16.38 25.68 -29.81
N ALA A 21 -16.22 24.55 -29.12
CA ALA A 21 -16.12 24.53 -27.67
C ALA A 21 -14.87 25.33 -27.26
N GLN A 22 -15.07 26.51 -26.67
CA GLN A 22 -13.98 27.36 -26.19
C GLN A 22 -13.51 26.84 -24.84
N ALA A 23 -12.21 26.59 -24.70
CA ALA A 23 -11.58 26.37 -23.41
C ALA A 23 -11.15 27.73 -22.83
N ALA A 24 -11.36 27.92 -21.53
CA ALA A 24 -10.93 29.14 -20.87
C ALA A 24 -9.44 29.05 -20.53
N GLU A 25 -8.67 30.10 -20.79
CA GLU A 25 -7.26 30.15 -20.40
C GLU A 25 -7.12 30.37 -18.88
N GLY A 26 -6.20 29.65 -18.25
CA GLY A 26 -5.84 29.83 -16.85
C GLY A 26 -4.33 29.73 -16.62
N TYR A 27 -3.90 30.05 -15.41
CA TYR A 27 -2.50 29.99 -14.99
C TYR A 27 -2.39 29.30 -13.64
N ALA A 28 -1.42 28.39 -13.51
CA ALA A 28 -1.11 27.76 -12.23
C ALA A 28 -0.51 28.79 -11.26
N THR A 29 -0.97 28.80 -10.02
CA THR A 29 -0.47 29.73 -8.98
C THR A 29 0.65 29.13 -8.13
N ALA A 30 0.88 27.82 -8.25
CA ALA A 30 1.91 27.07 -7.55
C ALA A 30 2.35 25.87 -8.40
N ASN A 31 3.39 25.16 -7.97
CA ASN A 31 3.71 23.85 -8.51
C ASN A 31 2.60 22.87 -8.10
N VAL A 32 1.70 22.55 -9.03
CA VAL A 32 0.47 21.82 -8.73
C VAL A 32 0.44 20.47 -9.42
N ASN A 33 0.04 19.44 -8.66
CA ASN A 33 -0.17 18.11 -9.21
C ASN A 33 -1.46 18.09 -10.05
N MET A 34 -1.30 17.83 -11.35
CA MET A 34 -2.40 17.45 -12.23
C MET A 34 -2.69 15.96 -12.03
N ARG A 35 -3.95 15.59 -11.81
CA ARG A 35 -4.34 14.26 -11.36
C ARG A 35 -5.26 13.55 -12.33
N ALA A 36 -5.32 12.23 -12.23
CA ALA A 36 -6.19 11.40 -13.06
C ALA A 36 -7.69 11.52 -12.70
N GLY A 37 -8.05 12.32 -11.69
CA GLY A 37 -9.43 12.56 -11.28
C GLY A 37 -9.55 13.69 -10.23
N PRO A 38 -10.78 14.11 -9.90
CA PRO A 38 -11.10 15.29 -9.08
C PRO A 38 -10.96 15.02 -7.57
N SER A 39 -9.80 14.52 -7.14
CA SER A 39 -9.46 14.29 -5.74
C SER A 39 -7.95 14.15 -5.57
N THR A 40 -7.43 14.54 -4.40
CA THR A 40 -6.03 14.36 -4.04
C THR A 40 -5.61 12.90 -3.92
N ARG A 41 -6.59 11.98 -3.84
CA ARG A 41 -6.40 10.54 -3.78
C ARG A 41 -6.10 9.90 -5.14
N TYR A 42 -6.50 10.53 -6.24
CA TYR A 42 -6.19 10.01 -7.57
C TYR A 42 -4.69 10.14 -7.90
N PRO A 43 -4.13 9.24 -8.72
CA PRO A 43 -2.75 9.31 -9.19
C PRO A 43 -2.43 10.68 -9.80
N ALA A 44 -1.23 11.20 -9.50
CA ALA A 44 -0.70 12.37 -10.21
C ALA A 44 -0.22 11.94 -11.60
N VAL A 45 -0.59 12.71 -12.63
CA VAL A 45 -0.23 12.45 -14.03
C VAL A 45 0.82 13.41 -14.57
N ALA A 46 0.93 14.60 -13.97
CA ALA A 46 1.97 15.58 -14.23
C ALA A 46 2.08 16.59 -13.06
N VAL A 47 3.16 17.36 -13.05
CA VAL A 47 3.27 18.58 -12.23
C VAL A 47 3.25 19.78 -13.17
N ILE A 48 2.35 20.71 -12.92
CA ILE A 48 2.27 21.98 -13.64
C ILE A 48 3.08 23.01 -12.85
N PRO A 49 4.17 23.58 -13.41
CA PRO A 49 4.95 24.60 -12.73
C PRO A 49 4.15 25.88 -12.49
N ALA A 50 4.44 26.57 -11.39
CA ALA A 50 3.86 27.89 -11.11
C ALA A 50 4.04 28.86 -12.29
N GLY A 51 3.00 29.63 -12.60
CA GLY A 51 2.99 30.60 -13.71
C GLY A 51 2.69 30.00 -15.08
N SER A 52 2.70 28.67 -15.23
CA SER A 52 2.41 28.03 -16.51
C SER A 52 0.95 28.24 -16.93
N SER A 53 0.73 28.46 -18.23
CA SER A 53 -0.62 28.53 -18.82
C SER A 53 -1.21 27.11 -18.94
N VAL A 54 -2.52 27.02 -18.73
CA VAL A 54 -3.33 25.81 -18.87
C VAL A 54 -4.64 26.14 -19.57
N GLU A 55 -5.17 25.19 -20.34
CA GLU A 55 -6.51 25.33 -20.92
C GLU A 55 -7.54 24.64 -20.05
N ILE A 56 -8.49 25.38 -19.51
CA ILE A 56 -9.59 24.86 -18.68
C ILE A 56 -10.67 24.32 -19.62
N ARG A 57 -10.81 22.99 -19.65
CA ARG A 57 -11.78 22.28 -20.49
C ARG A 57 -13.16 22.18 -19.83
N GLY A 58 -13.22 22.31 -18.51
CA GLY A 58 -14.46 22.36 -17.73
C GLY A 58 -14.20 22.13 -16.24
N CYS A 59 -15.18 22.45 -15.39
CA CYS A 59 -15.09 22.22 -13.95
C CYS A 59 -16.32 21.49 -13.41
N LEU A 60 -16.19 20.83 -12.26
CA LEU A 60 -17.32 20.21 -11.57
C LEU A 60 -18.18 21.27 -10.87
N SER A 61 -19.49 21.03 -10.74
CA SER A 61 -20.39 21.94 -10.03
C SER A 61 -20.32 21.85 -8.50
N ASP A 62 -20.05 20.65 -7.99
CA ASP A 62 -20.13 20.27 -6.59
C ASP A 62 -18.77 20.39 -5.87
N LEU A 63 -17.68 20.28 -6.63
CA LEU A 63 -16.32 20.38 -6.12
C LEU A 63 -15.53 21.35 -6.99
N ASN A 64 -14.66 22.18 -6.38
CA ASN A 64 -13.82 23.10 -7.15
C ASN A 64 -12.63 22.39 -7.81
N TRP A 65 -12.91 21.45 -8.71
CA TRP A 65 -11.95 20.75 -9.54
C TRP A 65 -12.23 21.00 -11.01
N CYS A 66 -11.17 21.26 -11.76
CA CYS A 66 -11.23 21.58 -13.18
C CYS A 66 -10.40 20.58 -13.97
N ASP A 67 -10.99 20.07 -15.05
CA ASP A 67 -10.28 19.36 -16.11
C ASP A 67 -9.52 20.40 -16.93
N VAL A 68 -8.21 20.22 -17.00
CA VAL A 68 -7.29 21.11 -17.67
C VAL A 68 -6.46 20.34 -18.70
N GLU A 69 -5.95 21.07 -19.67
CA GLU A 69 -4.94 20.60 -20.60
C GLU A 69 -3.62 21.35 -20.38
N PHE A 70 -2.53 20.60 -20.33
CA PHE A 70 -1.19 21.12 -20.12
C PHE A 70 -0.19 20.29 -20.92
N TYR A 71 0.55 20.93 -21.83
CA TYR A 71 1.48 20.28 -22.77
C TYR A 71 0.90 19.03 -23.47
N GLY A 72 -0.36 19.12 -23.94
CA GLY A 72 -1.07 18.02 -24.60
C GLY A 72 -1.54 16.89 -23.67
N GLY A 73 -1.21 16.95 -22.39
CA GLY A 73 -1.72 16.06 -21.36
C GLY A 73 -3.03 16.57 -20.78
N ARG A 74 -3.97 15.65 -20.50
CA ARG A 74 -5.24 15.96 -19.83
C ARG A 74 -5.19 15.53 -18.37
N GLY A 75 -5.86 16.28 -17.49
CA GLY A 75 -6.05 15.88 -16.10
C GLY A 75 -6.76 16.93 -15.26
N TRP A 76 -6.89 16.65 -13.97
CA TRP A 76 -7.68 17.42 -13.02
C TRP A 76 -6.80 18.20 -12.06
N VAL A 77 -7.15 19.46 -11.83
CA VAL A 77 -6.49 20.36 -10.87
C VAL A 77 -7.55 21.05 -10.01
N SER A 78 -7.24 21.30 -8.74
CA SER A 78 -8.13 22.11 -7.89
C SER A 78 -8.14 23.56 -8.40
N GLY A 79 -9.34 24.13 -8.59
CA GLY A 79 -9.51 25.52 -9.03
C GLY A 79 -8.87 26.54 -8.09
N GLN A 80 -8.60 26.16 -6.83
CA GLN A 80 -7.85 26.98 -5.88
C GLN A 80 -6.40 27.26 -6.31
N TYR A 81 -5.84 26.46 -7.22
CA TYR A 81 -4.49 26.65 -7.75
C TYR A 81 -4.47 27.17 -9.19
N VAL A 82 -5.62 27.57 -9.73
CA VAL A 82 -5.74 28.11 -11.09
C VAL A 82 -6.33 29.51 -11.02
N GLN A 83 -5.68 30.46 -11.69
CA GLN A 83 -6.21 31.80 -11.89
C GLN A 83 -6.58 32.03 -13.35
N ALA A 84 -7.71 32.69 -13.58
CA ALA A 84 -8.12 33.16 -14.90
C ALA A 84 -8.19 34.69 -14.92
N LEU A 85 -8.04 35.28 -16.10
CA LEU A 85 -8.26 36.71 -16.29
C LEU A 85 -9.76 37.01 -16.40
N TYR A 86 -10.25 37.82 -15.47
CA TYR A 86 -11.61 38.33 -15.46
C TYR A 86 -11.57 39.84 -15.23
N GLN A 87 -12.11 40.62 -16.18
CA GLN A 87 -12.16 42.09 -16.08
C GLN A 87 -10.79 42.71 -15.71
N GLN A 88 -9.73 42.29 -16.41
CA GLN A 88 -8.33 42.74 -16.20
C GLN A 88 -7.72 42.37 -14.84
N ARG A 89 -8.36 41.49 -14.06
CA ARG A 89 -7.84 40.98 -12.79
C ARG A 89 -7.65 39.46 -12.86
N ARG A 90 -6.63 38.95 -12.18
CA ARG A 90 -6.46 37.52 -11.96
C ARG A 90 -7.33 37.10 -10.78
N ILE A 91 -8.28 36.21 -11.03
CA ILE A 91 -9.16 35.65 -10.00
C ILE A 91 -8.95 34.15 -9.91
N TYR A 92 -9.05 33.59 -8.71
CA TYR A 92 -9.02 32.15 -8.52
C TYR A 92 -10.27 31.53 -9.12
N VAL A 93 -10.08 30.47 -9.90
CA VAL A 93 -11.16 29.77 -10.56
C VAL A 93 -12.02 29.08 -9.50
N GLY A 94 -13.31 29.42 -9.49
CA GLY A 94 -14.30 28.89 -8.57
C GLY A 94 -15.70 28.96 -9.16
N PRO A 95 -16.68 28.23 -8.58
CA PRO A 95 -18.01 28.06 -9.17
C PRO A 95 -18.72 29.36 -9.56
N GLN A 96 -18.53 30.42 -8.79
CA GLN A 96 -19.10 31.75 -9.06
C GLN A 96 -18.59 32.39 -10.36
N TYR A 97 -17.44 31.95 -10.87
CA TYR A 97 -16.81 32.48 -12.08
C TYR A 97 -16.94 31.56 -13.30
N TYR A 98 -17.47 30.35 -13.18
CA TYR A 98 -17.55 29.42 -14.32
C TYR A 98 -18.36 30.00 -15.47
N ARG A 99 -19.58 30.49 -15.20
CA ARG A 99 -20.44 31.08 -16.23
C ARG A 99 -19.86 32.37 -16.83
N PRO A 100 -19.41 33.38 -16.05
CA PRO A 100 -18.77 34.57 -16.61
C PRO A 100 -17.52 34.29 -17.45
N LEU A 101 -16.77 33.23 -17.14
CA LEU A 101 -15.57 32.81 -17.88
C LEU A 101 -15.87 31.84 -19.03
N GLY A 102 -17.14 31.47 -19.26
CA GLY A 102 -17.50 30.48 -20.29
C GLY A 102 -17.01 29.06 -20.00
N ILE A 103 -16.63 28.76 -18.76
CA ILE A 103 -16.17 27.44 -18.34
C ILE A 103 -17.40 26.52 -18.21
N PRO A 104 -17.48 25.41 -18.97
CA PRO A 104 -18.59 24.50 -18.86
C PRO A 104 -18.54 23.71 -17.55
N VAL A 105 -19.73 23.45 -16.99
CA VAL A 105 -19.88 22.50 -15.89
C VAL A 105 -19.93 21.09 -16.48
N ILE A 106 -18.99 20.24 -16.06
CA ILE A 106 -18.83 18.88 -16.56
C ILE A 106 -19.03 17.86 -15.44
N ARG A 107 -19.07 16.58 -15.83
CA ARG A 107 -19.09 15.44 -14.90
C ARG A 107 -17.82 14.62 -15.09
N PHE A 108 -17.37 14.01 -14.00
CA PHE A 108 -16.28 13.05 -14.04
C PHE A 108 -16.81 11.62 -13.94
N SER A 109 -16.35 10.77 -14.84
CA SER A 109 -16.49 9.32 -14.77
C SER A 109 -15.11 8.73 -15.02
N VAL A 110 -14.63 7.91 -14.07
CA VAL A 110 -13.34 7.22 -14.21
C VAL A 110 -13.34 6.42 -15.51
N ASP A 111 -14.41 5.67 -15.78
CA ASP A 111 -14.49 4.80 -16.95
C ASP A 111 -14.26 5.57 -18.26
N ASN A 112 -15.11 6.56 -18.56
CA ASN A 112 -15.00 7.29 -19.82
C ASN A 112 -13.72 8.12 -19.93
N TYR A 113 -13.32 8.77 -18.84
CA TYR A 113 -12.19 9.69 -18.84
C TYR A 113 -10.87 8.93 -18.99
N TRP A 114 -10.69 7.83 -18.26
CA TRP A 114 -9.46 7.04 -18.31
C TRP A 114 -9.34 6.27 -19.62
N ASP A 115 -10.46 5.74 -20.13
CA ASP A 115 -10.51 5.13 -21.46
C ASP A 115 -10.10 6.11 -22.56
N ARG A 116 -10.36 7.40 -22.39
CA ARG A 116 -10.00 8.38 -23.42
C ARG A 116 -8.55 8.83 -23.32
N TYR A 117 -8.06 9.10 -22.11
CA TYR A 117 -6.80 9.82 -21.92
C TYR A 117 -5.67 8.99 -21.31
N TYR A 118 -5.95 7.82 -20.72
CA TYR A 118 -4.99 7.10 -19.89
C TYR A 118 -4.84 5.62 -20.22
N ARG A 119 -5.33 5.10 -21.35
CA ARG A 119 -5.18 3.67 -21.74
C ARG A 119 -3.74 3.16 -21.68
N ASN A 120 -2.78 4.04 -21.92
CA ASN A 120 -1.36 3.74 -21.93
C ASN A 120 -0.66 3.97 -20.58
N ARG A 121 -1.40 4.28 -19.51
CA ARG A 121 -0.84 4.50 -18.17
C ARG A 121 -0.88 3.21 -17.36
N ASP A 122 0.13 3.00 -16.54
CA ASP A 122 0.30 1.83 -15.67
C ASP A 122 -0.88 1.63 -14.69
N PHE A 123 -1.42 2.72 -14.15
CA PHE A 123 -2.57 2.68 -13.24
C PHE A 123 -3.91 2.37 -13.95
N TYR A 124 -3.95 2.38 -15.29
CA TYR A 124 -5.18 2.11 -16.05
C TYR A 124 -5.77 0.72 -15.76
N ARG A 125 -4.91 -0.28 -15.50
CA ARG A 125 -5.35 -1.63 -15.12
C ARG A 125 -6.17 -1.67 -13.82
N GLU A 126 -6.13 -0.61 -13.03
CA GLU A 126 -6.88 -0.46 -11.78
C GLU A 126 -8.19 0.33 -11.98
N ARG A 127 -8.58 0.66 -13.22
CA ARG A 127 -9.76 1.48 -13.54
C ARG A 127 -11.01 1.03 -12.77
N ASP A 128 -11.36 -0.25 -12.84
CA ASP A 128 -12.56 -0.80 -12.19
C ASP A 128 -12.56 -0.58 -10.66
N ARG A 129 -11.37 -0.53 -10.05
CA ARG A 129 -11.22 -0.23 -8.62
C ARG A 129 -11.47 1.25 -8.36
N TRP A 130 -10.92 2.14 -9.18
CA TRP A 130 -11.10 3.59 -9.07
C TRP A 130 -12.52 4.05 -9.39
N SER A 131 -13.23 3.35 -10.28
CA SER A 131 -14.64 3.64 -10.62
C SER A 131 -15.59 3.49 -9.43
N ARG A 132 -15.20 2.76 -8.37
CA ARG A 132 -15.95 2.67 -7.11
C ARG A 132 -15.79 3.89 -6.19
N GLY A 133 -14.94 4.83 -6.59
CA GLY A 133 -14.63 6.05 -5.86
C GLY A 133 -13.29 5.99 -5.13
N PRO A 134 -12.60 7.14 -5.00
CA PRO A 134 -11.26 7.19 -4.46
C PRO A 134 -11.22 6.94 -2.95
N ASP A 135 -12.30 7.20 -2.21
CA ASP A 135 -12.35 6.95 -0.76
C ASP A 135 -12.46 5.45 -0.42
N TYR A 136 -13.07 4.66 -1.30
CA TYR A 136 -13.15 3.21 -1.15
C TYR A 136 -11.74 2.57 -1.12
N TYR A 137 -10.85 3.08 -1.97
CA TYR A 137 -9.46 2.62 -2.06
C TYR A 137 -8.69 2.76 -0.74
N TYR A 138 -8.85 3.90 -0.07
CA TYR A 138 -8.10 4.18 1.17
C TYR A 138 -8.73 3.49 2.37
N ARG A 139 -10.06 3.36 2.42
CA ARG A 139 -10.72 2.65 3.51
C ARG A 139 -10.33 1.17 3.56
N ASP A 140 -10.23 0.51 2.41
CA ASP A 140 -9.79 -0.89 2.35
C ASP A 140 -8.32 -1.06 2.75
N ARG A 141 -7.46 -0.09 2.42
CA ARG A 141 -6.05 -0.12 2.83
C ARG A 141 -5.90 0.03 4.34
N ASP A 142 -6.57 1.01 4.92
CA ASP A 142 -6.56 1.24 6.37
C ASP A 142 -7.10 0.03 7.13
N ASN A 143 -8.15 -0.62 6.61
CA ASN A 143 -8.68 -1.85 7.19
C ASN A 143 -7.66 -3.00 7.12
N ARG A 144 -7.03 -3.21 5.95
CA ARG A 144 -6.00 -4.26 5.80
C ARG A 144 -4.79 -4.03 6.70
N ASP A 145 -4.35 -2.78 6.87
CA ASP A 145 -3.24 -2.44 7.74
C ASP A 145 -3.62 -2.71 9.21
N ARG A 146 -4.84 -2.37 9.63
CA ARG A 146 -5.37 -2.73 10.96
C ARG A 146 -5.48 -4.24 11.18
N ASP A 147 -5.95 -4.98 10.18
CA ASP A 147 -6.05 -6.44 10.27
C ASP A 147 -4.67 -7.08 10.40
N ARG A 148 -3.68 -6.56 9.65
CA ARG A 148 -2.28 -6.99 9.76
C ARG A 148 -1.68 -6.71 11.14
N ASP A 149 -1.99 -5.55 11.72
CA ASP A 149 -1.56 -5.20 13.07
C ASP A 149 -2.22 -6.09 14.14
N ARG A 150 -3.45 -6.53 13.89
CA ARG A 150 -4.16 -7.49 14.74
C ARG A 150 -3.52 -8.87 14.65
N ASP A 151 -3.26 -9.36 13.45
CA ASP A 151 -2.60 -10.65 13.23
C ASP A 151 -1.19 -10.69 13.86
N ASN A 152 -0.44 -9.59 13.75
CA ASN A 152 0.87 -9.47 14.39
C ASN A 152 0.76 -9.50 15.92
N ARG A 153 -0.24 -8.81 16.50
CA ARG A 153 -0.51 -8.90 17.94
C ARG A 153 -0.89 -10.32 18.37
N ASP A 154 -1.73 -11.00 17.61
CA ASP A 154 -2.15 -12.37 17.93
C ASP A 154 -0.98 -13.36 17.84
N ARG A 155 -0.02 -13.14 16.92
CA ARG A 155 1.24 -13.90 16.89
C ARG A 155 2.11 -13.63 18.12
N ASP A 156 2.31 -12.37 18.47
CA ASP A 156 3.10 -11.99 19.66
C ASP A 156 2.52 -12.60 20.94
N TRP A 157 1.18 -12.57 21.09
CA TRP A 157 0.50 -13.24 22.20
C TRP A 157 0.76 -14.76 22.22
N ARG A 158 0.65 -15.45 21.07
CA ARG A 158 0.92 -16.89 20.98
C ARG A 158 2.38 -17.24 21.26
N ASP A 159 3.33 -16.41 20.83
CA ASP A 159 4.76 -16.61 21.08
C ASP A 159 5.10 -16.38 22.55
N ARG A 160 4.47 -15.38 23.20
CA ARG A 160 4.53 -15.21 24.65
C ARG A 160 4.01 -16.44 25.40
N ASP A 161 2.82 -16.92 25.03
CA ASP A 161 2.21 -18.08 25.70
C ASP A 161 3.06 -19.35 25.57
N ARG A 162 3.72 -19.56 24.42
CA ARG A 162 4.69 -20.64 24.25
C ARG A 162 5.88 -20.48 25.18
N ASN A 163 6.46 -19.28 25.23
CA ASN A 163 7.61 -19.00 26.09
C ASN A 163 7.28 -19.19 27.57
N TRP A 164 6.08 -18.77 28.01
CA TRP A 164 5.60 -19.05 29.37
C TRP A 164 5.49 -20.55 29.65
N ARG A 165 4.86 -21.33 28.75
CA ARG A 165 4.73 -22.79 28.90
C ARG A 165 6.08 -23.51 28.90
N ASP A 166 7.02 -23.09 28.06
CA ASP A 166 8.36 -23.68 28.01
C ASP A 166 9.16 -23.30 29.27
N GLY A 167 8.96 -22.09 29.80
CA GLY A 167 9.48 -21.68 31.11
C GLY A 167 8.99 -22.57 32.25
N ASP A 168 7.69 -22.89 32.30
CA ASP A 168 7.12 -23.78 33.31
C ASP A 168 7.66 -25.22 33.19
N ARG A 169 7.73 -25.77 31.97
CA ARG A 169 8.31 -27.12 31.74
C ARG A 169 9.77 -27.22 32.18
N ASN A 170 10.58 -26.20 31.88
CA ASN A 170 11.98 -26.17 32.32
C ASN A 170 12.08 -26.14 33.84
N ARG A 171 11.17 -25.41 34.50
CA ARG A 171 11.11 -25.30 35.96
C ARG A 171 10.72 -26.62 36.64
N ASP A 172 9.79 -27.37 36.06
CA ASP A 172 9.40 -28.69 36.55
C ASP A 172 10.51 -29.72 36.31
N GLY A 173 11.16 -29.68 35.14
CA GLY A 173 12.33 -30.54 34.87
C GLY A 173 13.50 -30.31 35.83
N ASP A 174 13.73 -29.07 36.28
CA ASP A 174 14.75 -28.78 37.29
C ASP A 174 14.35 -29.23 38.70
N ARG A 175 13.05 -29.27 39.04
CA ARG A 175 12.58 -29.87 40.30
C ARG A 175 12.78 -31.38 40.30
N ASP A 176 12.37 -32.06 39.22
CA ASP A 176 12.53 -33.51 39.07
C ASP A 176 14.00 -33.94 39.16
N ARG A 177 14.92 -33.15 38.59
CA ARG A 177 16.37 -33.40 38.72
C ARG A 177 16.84 -33.30 40.17
N ARG A 178 16.44 -32.24 40.89
CA ARG A 178 16.79 -32.06 42.30
C ARG A 178 16.25 -33.18 43.18
N ASP A 179 15.05 -33.68 42.89
CA ASP A 179 14.45 -34.78 43.65
C ASP A 179 15.17 -36.11 43.39
N ARG A 180 15.57 -36.38 42.14
CA ARG A 180 16.41 -37.56 41.82
C ARG A 180 17.80 -37.50 42.46
N ASP A 181 18.41 -36.32 42.51
CA ASP A 181 19.71 -36.14 43.16
C ASP A 181 19.59 -36.37 44.68
N ARG A 182 18.48 -35.91 45.28
CA ARG A 182 18.17 -36.17 46.69
C ARG A 182 17.90 -37.66 46.97
N ASP A 183 17.24 -38.37 46.06
CA ASP A 183 17.00 -39.81 46.19
C ASP A 183 18.30 -40.63 46.04
N ARG A 184 19.24 -40.20 45.20
CA ARG A 184 20.59 -40.79 45.14
C ARG A 184 21.34 -40.59 46.46
N ASP A 185 21.37 -39.37 46.99
CA ASP A 185 22.00 -39.07 48.27
C ASP A 185 21.42 -39.91 49.42
N TRP A 186 20.11 -40.18 49.40
CA TRP A 186 19.46 -41.07 50.37
C TRP A 186 19.87 -42.53 50.22
N ARG A 187 20.00 -43.04 48.98
CA ARG A 187 20.46 -44.41 48.71
C ARG A 187 21.93 -44.60 49.10
N ASP A 188 22.77 -43.62 48.82
CA ASP A 188 24.20 -43.66 49.16
C ASP A 188 24.43 -43.58 50.67
N ARG A 189 23.53 -42.95 51.44
CA ARG A 189 23.57 -42.96 52.92
C ARG A 189 23.02 -44.22 53.59
N ASN A 190 22.08 -44.92 52.94
CA ASN A 190 21.38 -46.06 53.54
C ASN A 190 21.79 -47.42 52.95
N GLY A 191 22.64 -47.45 51.93
CA GLY A 191 23.12 -48.68 51.28
C GLY A 191 24.03 -49.55 52.16
N ASP A 192 24.48 -49.07 53.31
CA ASP A 192 25.42 -49.78 54.20
C ASP A 192 24.75 -50.69 55.26
N ARG A 193 23.45 -51.01 55.15
CA ARG A 193 22.75 -51.80 56.19
C ARG A 193 22.34 -53.22 55.85
N ASP A 194 22.42 -53.68 54.60
CA ASP A 194 21.92 -55.01 54.25
C ASP A 194 23.01 -55.88 53.61
N GLY A 195 23.50 -56.85 54.37
CA GLY A 195 24.18 -58.04 53.82
C GLY A 195 25.60 -58.30 54.34
N ARG A 196 25.72 -58.83 55.56
CA ARG A 196 26.83 -59.74 55.88
C ARG A 196 26.49 -61.09 55.25
N ASP A 197 27.36 -61.61 54.38
CA ASP A 197 27.70 -63.04 54.38
C ASP A 197 29.04 -63.25 53.68
N ASP A 198 29.91 -63.98 54.38
CA ASP A 198 31.31 -64.20 54.09
C ASP A 198 31.52 -65.10 52.87
N ASN A 199 32.45 -64.75 51.99
CA ASN A 199 33.45 -65.73 51.55
C ASN A 199 34.72 -65.12 50.97
N ARG A 200 35.83 -65.54 51.59
CA ARG A 200 37.22 -65.29 51.22
C ARG A 200 37.51 -65.82 49.80
N ARG A 201 38.29 -65.06 49.02
CA ARG A 201 39.66 -65.45 48.62
C ARG A 201 40.31 -64.41 47.73
N ASP A 202 41.57 -64.18 48.03
CA ASP A 202 42.54 -63.30 47.41
C ASP A 202 42.75 -63.61 45.91
N ASP A 203 42.99 -62.58 45.10
CA ASP A 203 44.31 -62.34 44.49
C ASP A 203 44.27 -61.21 43.42
N ARG A 204 45.07 -60.16 43.67
CA ARG A 204 45.95 -59.42 42.73
C ARG A 204 45.26 -58.55 41.65
N ARG A 205 45.27 -57.23 41.77
CA ARG A 205 46.33 -56.21 41.46
C ARG A 205 46.44 -55.87 39.96
N ASP A 206 46.60 -54.56 39.73
CA ASP A 206 47.00 -53.85 38.50
C ASP A 206 45.83 -53.52 37.55
N GLY A 207 45.56 -52.28 37.14
CA GLY A 207 46.23 -51.01 37.34
C GLY A 207 45.46 -49.94 36.55
N ASP A 208 45.49 -48.72 37.06
CA ASP A 208 44.90 -47.52 36.45
C ASP A 208 45.38 -47.29 35.02
N ARG A 209 44.45 -46.96 34.10
CA ARG A 209 44.57 -45.87 33.11
C ARG A 209 43.35 -45.83 32.18
N ARG A 210 42.55 -44.77 32.29
CA ARG A 210 41.83 -44.22 31.13
C ARG A 210 42.85 -43.57 30.19
N PRO A 211 42.57 -43.55 28.88
CA PRO A 211 42.38 -42.22 28.30
C PRO A 211 41.20 -42.13 27.32
N ASP A 212 40.59 -40.95 27.39
CA ASP A 212 39.91 -40.15 26.37
C ASP A 212 39.46 -40.77 25.04
N ARG A 213 38.16 -40.54 24.79
CA ARG A 213 37.57 -40.43 23.47
C ARG A 213 38.30 -39.39 22.62
N ARG A 214 38.49 -39.68 21.34
CA ARG A 214 38.44 -38.69 20.27
C ARG A 214 38.13 -39.39 18.96
N ASP A 215 36.86 -39.35 18.59
CA ASP A 215 36.35 -39.59 17.25
C ASP A 215 36.97 -38.55 16.30
N LEU A 216 37.63 -38.99 15.24
CA LEU A 216 38.14 -38.15 14.16
C LEU A 216 37.39 -38.54 12.88
N ASP A 217 36.34 -37.78 12.58
CA ASP A 217 35.66 -37.78 11.29
C ASP A 217 36.67 -37.34 10.19
N CYS A 218 37.04 -38.23 9.25
CA CYS A 218 37.80 -37.85 8.06
C CYS A 218 36.92 -36.89 7.21
N ARG A 219 37.44 -35.71 6.87
CA ARG A 219 36.82 -34.79 5.90
C ARG A 219 37.37 -35.04 4.48
N PRO A 220 36.60 -34.76 3.41
CA PRO A 220 37.04 -35.00 2.04
C PRO A 220 38.28 -34.16 1.68
N GLY A 221 39.38 -34.84 1.33
CA GLY A 221 40.65 -34.22 0.90
C GLY A 221 41.84 -34.40 1.84
N ASP A 222 41.70 -35.17 2.93
CA ASP A 222 42.81 -35.45 3.86
C ASP A 222 43.66 -36.65 3.37
N PRO A 223 44.96 -36.47 3.05
CA PRO A 223 45.81 -37.54 2.50
C PRO A 223 46.26 -38.61 3.52
N SER A 224 45.73 -38.57 4.75
CA SER A 224 46.09 -39.51 5.83
C SER A 224 45.12 -40.69 6.03
N CYS A 225 44.01 -40.74 5.29
CA CYS A 225 43.03 -41.84 5.35
C CYS A 225 43.15 -42.85 4.18
N ASP A 226 44.17 -42.76 3.31
CA ASP A 226 44.44 -43.72 2.21
C ASP A 226 45.60 -44.68 2.57
N GLN A 227 45.27 -45.80 3.21
CA GLN A 227 46.01 -47.08 3.18
C GLN A 227 45.05 -48.25 3.35
#